data_AF-A0A1Q8QD10-F1
#
_entry.id   AF-A0A1Q8QD10-F1
#
_cell.length_a   1.000
_cell.length_b   1.000
_cell.length_c   1.000
_cell.angle_alpha   90.00
_cell.angle_beta   90.00
_cell.angle_gamma   90.00
#
_symmetry.space_group_name_H-M   'P 1'
#
loop_
_entity.id
_entity.type
_entity.pdbx_description
1 polymer ?
#
loop_
_entity_poly.entity_id
_entity_poly.type
_entity_poly.pdbx_seq_one_letter_code
_entity_poly.pdbx_strand_id
1 'polypeptide(L)'
;MRLLPAFALFLLLAVASIGCSVSIDLTPPPAAGYVRVVSVESVYIRSCPSTSCDVRTVVFRGQAVRVYEYQSGWARVTLLESGATGWMDARYLRNP
;
A
#
# COMPACT_ATOMS: atom_id res chain seq x y z
N MET A 1 -67.65 21.84 28.50
CA MET A 1 -67.60 20.73 27.53
C MET A 1 -66.59 21.13 26.48
N ARG A 2 -65.37 20.56 26.54
CA ARG A 2 -64.86 19.58 25.56
C ARG A 2 -64.89 20.18 24.15
N LEU A 3 -63.76 20.47 23.52
CA LEU A 3 -63.08 19.60 22.54
C LEU A 3 -62.31 20.63 21.67
N LEU A 4 -61.05 20.56 21.25
CA LEU A 4 -59.92 19.63 21.25
C LEU A 4 -58.68 20.50 20.97
N PRO A 5 -57.45 20.19 21.46
CA PRO A 5 -56.25 20.82 20.92
C PRO A 5 -55.94 20.16 19.57
N ALA A 6 -56.08 20.90 18.47
CA ALA A 6 -55.67 20.47 17.13
C ALA A 6 -54.13 20.44 16.96
N PHE A 7 -53.41 20.04 18.02
CA PHE A 7 -51.96 19.78 17.98
C PHE A 7 -51.68 18.27 18.01
N ALA A 8 -52.67 17.46 17.66
CA ALA A 8 -52.53 16.04 17.37
C ALA A 8 -52.25 15.85 15.87
N LEU A 9 -51.09 16.31 15.42
CA LEU A 9 -50.40 15.68 14.30
C LEU A 9 -48.93 15.56 14.68
N PHE A 10 -48.72 14.72 15.71
CA PHE A 10 -47.41 14.22 16.06
C PHE A 10 -46.88 13.51 14.81
N LEU A 11 -45.97 14.20 14.13
CA LEU A 11 -45.32 13.81 12.88
C LEU A 11 -44.57 12.50 13.12
N LEU A 12 -45.29 11.39 13.01
CA LEU A 12 -44.76 10.05 13.15
C LEU A 12 -43.81 9.78 11.98
N LEU A 13 -42.64 9.25 12.35
CA LEU A 13 -41.60 8.64 11.52
C LEU A 13 -40.40 9.54 11.22
N ALA A 14 -39.69 9.95 12.27
CA ALA A 14 -38.23 9.97 12.19
C ALA A 14 -37.71 8.52 12.13
N VAL A 15 -37.83 7.86 10.97
CA VAL A 15 -36.97 6.71 10.66
C VAL A 15 -35.65 7.31 10.20
N ALA A 16 -34.85 7.75 11.16
CA ALA A 16 -33.41 7.86 10.93
C ALA A 16 -32.92 6.42 10.78
N SER A 17 -33.06 5.87 9.58
CA SER A 17 -32.35 4.68 9.16
C SER A 17 -30.87 5.01 9.25
N ILE A 18 -30.29 4.75 10.43
CA ILE A 18 -28.85 4.56 10.61
C ILE A 18 -28.53 3.27 9.85
N GLY A 19 -28.58 3.34 8.53
CA GLY A 19 -27.87 2.41 7.69
C GLY A 19 -26.42 2.72 7.97
N CYS A 20 -25.73 1.85 8.70
CA CYS A 20 -24.28 1.77 8.59
C CYS A 20 -24.01 1.50 7.10
N SER A 21 -23.73 2.55 6.33
CA SER A 21 -23.20 2.39 4.99
C SER A 21 -21.84 1.74 5.17
N VAL A 22 -21.79 0.42 5.03
CA VAL A 22 -20.54 -0.32 4.93
C VAL A 22 -19.95 0.09 3.59
N SER A 23 -18.99 1.01 3.64
CA SER A 23 -18.18 1.35 2.47
C SER A 23 -17.37 0.10 2.11
N ILE A 24 -17.80 -0.64 1.10
CA ILE A 24 -16.99 -1.70 0.52
C ILE A 24 -15.94 -1.01 -0.33
N ASP A 25 -14.71 -0.91 0.20
CA ASP A 25 -13.57 -0.44 -0.55
C ASP A 25 -13.25 -1.47 -1.65
N LEU A 26 -13.61 -1.13 -2.88
CA LEU A 26 -13.38 -1.97 -4.07
C LEU A 26 -11.94 -1.85 -4.58
N THR A 27 -11.07 -1.12 -3.88
CA THR A 27 -9.66 -1.03 -4.25
C THR A 27 -9.01 -2.39 -4.01
N PRO A 28 -8.54 -3.11 -5.05
CA PRO A 28 -7.85 -4.37 -4.85
C PRO A 28 -6.62 -4.11 -3.97
N PRO A 29 -6.34 -4.98 -2.99
CA PRO A 29 -5.15 -4.83 -2.17
C PRO A 29 -3.91 -4.78 -3.07
N PRO A 30 -2.89 -3.99 -2.72
CA PRO A 30 -1.64 -3.95 -3.47
C PRO A 30 -1.12 -5.37 -3.70
N ALA A 31 -0.57 -5.63 -4.89
CA ALA A 31 0.01 -6.92 -5.21
C ALA A 31 0.95 -7.37 -4.07
N ALA A 32 0.73 -8.59 -3.57
CA ALA A 32 1.54 -9.16 -2.51
C ALA A 32 2.94 -9.44 -3.06
N GLY A 33 3.87 -8.52 -2.83
CA GLY A 33 5.28 -8.72 -3.15
C GLY A 33 5.89 -9.82 -2.27
N TYR A 34 6.95 -10.47 -2.77
CA TYR A 34 7.68 -11.50 -2.02
C TYR A 34 8.97 -10.96 -1.44
N VAL A 35 9.41 -11.55 -0.34
CA VAL A 35 10.64 -11.15 0.34
C VAL A 35 11.86 -11.78 -0.33
N ARG A 36 12.90 -10.97 -0.49
CA ARG A 36 14.24 -11.38 -0.93
C ARG A 36 15.30 -10.72 -0.05
N VAL A 37 16.50 -11.28 -0.09
CA VAL A 37 17.63 -10.77 0.69
C VAL A 37 18.77 -10.35 -0.23
N VAL A 38 19.40 -9.22 0.07
CA VAL A 38 20.55 -8.69 -0.65
C VAL A 38 21.78 -9.60 -0.44
N SER A 39 22.43 -10.03 -1.52
CA SER A 39 23.58 -10.95 -1.50
C SER A 39 24.95 -10.27 -1.53
N VAL A 40 25.04 -9.04 -2.03
CA VAL A 40 26.29 -8.27 -2.16
C VAL A 40 26.49 -7.29 -1.01
N GLU A 41 27.73 -6.83 -0.79
CA GLU A 41 28.05 -5.89 0.30
C GLU A 41 27.18 -4.64 0.26
N SER A 42 27.04 -4.03 -0.92
CA SER A 42 26.18 -2.89 -1.13
C SER A 42 25.67 -2.81 -2.58
N VAL A 43 24.49 -2.22 -2.75
CA VAL A 43 23.88 -1.94 -4.06
C VAL A 43 22.99 -0.71 -3.98
N TYR A 44 22.99 0.09 -5.04
CA TYR A 44 22.15 1.28 -5.15
C TYR A 44 20.71 0.93 -5.51
N ILE A 45 19.78 1.60 -4.83
CA ILE A 45 18.37 1.69 -5.19
C ILE A 45 18.19 2.96 -6.01
N ARG A 46 17.66 2.82 -7.22
CA ARG A 46 17.52 3.90 -8.21
C ARG A 46 16.08 4.28 -8.47
N SER A 47 15.86 5.45 -9.07
CA SER A 47 14.53 5.96 -9.40
C SER A 47 13.83 5.22 -10.55
N CYS A 48 14.59 4.61 -11.47
CA CYS A 48 14.10 3.80 -12.59
C CYS A 48 15.04 2.59 -12.87
N PRO A 49 14.61 1.60 -13.68
CA PRO A 49 15.38 0.38 -13.97
C PRO A 49 16.51 0.62 -14.99
N SER A 50 17.43 1.52 -14.66
CA SER A 50 18.62 1.81 -15.44
C SER A 50 19.73 2.37 -14.55
N THR A 51 20.99 2.15 -14.94
CA THR A 51 22.17 2.70 -14.25
C THR A 51 22.31 4.21 -14.41
N SER A 52 21.63 4.83 -15.39
CA SER A 52 21.60 6.28 -15.59
C SER A 52 20.63 7.02 -14.67
N CYS A 53 19.76 6.30 -13.97
CA CYS A 53 18.76 6.87 -13.08
C CYS A 53 19.37 7.32 -11.75
N ASP A 54 18.81 8.37 -11.14
CA ASP A 54 19.25 8.87 -9.85
C ASP A 54 19.25 7.80 -8.76
N VAL A 55 20.28 7.83 -7.92
CA VAL A 55 20.38 6.99 -6.74
C VAL A 55 19.52 7.60 -5.63
N ARG A 56 18.57 6.80 -5.11
CA ARG A 56 17.72 7.19 -3.97
C ARG A 56 18.33 6.80 -2.64
N THR A 57 18.92 5.61 -2.57
CA THR A 57 19.57 5.10 -1.36
C THR A 57 20.48 3.92 -1.71
N VAL A 58 21.17 3.40 -0.70
CA VAL A 58 21.99 2.19 -0.76
C VAL A 58 21.41 1.15 0.20
N VAL A 59 21.51 -0.12 -0.18
CA VAL A 59 21.14 -1.26 0.67
C VAL A 59 22.31 -2.22 0.76
N PHE A 60 22.38 -2.95 1.87
CA PHE A 60 23.53 -3.75 2.26
C PHE A 60 23.20 -5.24 2.34
N ARG A 61 24.25 -6.07 2.33
CA ARG A 61 24.12 -7.52 2.47
C ARG A 61 23.23 -7.89 3.66
N GLY A 62 22.34 -8.84 3.44
CA GLY A 62 21.48 -9.38 4.50
C GLY A 62 20.20 -8.57 4.73
N GLN A 63 20.08 -7.34 4.22
CA GLN A 63 18.83 -6.61 4.31
C GLN A 63 17.74 -7.29 3.48
N ALA A 64 16.56 -7.40 4.08
CA ALA A 64 15.37 -7.93 3.45
C ALA A 64 14.60 -6.81 2.72
N VAL A 65 14.21 -7.10 1.49
CA VAL A 65 13.40 -6.20 0.66
C VAL A 65 12.16 -6.94 0.16
N ARG A 66 11.06 -6.21 0.00
CA ARG A 66 9.88 -6.72 -0.70
C ARG A 66 9.98 -6.39 -2.17
N VAL A 67 9.90 -7.39 -3.02
CA VAL A 67 9.95 -7.25 -4.49
C VAL A 67 8.54 -7.33 -5.05
N TYR A 68 8.19 -6.38 -5.92
CA TYR A 68 6.87 -6.31 -6.54
C TYR A 68 6.88 -6.67 -8.03
N GLU A 69 7.98 -6.37 -8.71
CA GLU A 69 8.06 -6.44 -10.16
C GLU A 69 9.50 -6.66 -10.61
N TYR A 70 9.68 -7.35 -11.74
CA TYR A 70 10.93 -7.37 -12.47
C TYR A 70 10.76 -6.73 -13.85
N GLN A 71 11.75 -5.92 -14.25
CA GLN A 71 11.79 -5.29 -15.55
C GLN A 71 13.24 -5.22 -16.05
N SER A 72 13.53 -5.85 -17.19
CA SER A 72 14.84 -5.73 -17.86
C SER A 72 16.06 -6.01 -16.96
N GLY A 73 15.97 -7.00 -16.07
CA GLY A 73 17.03 -7.35 -15.12
C GLY A 73 17.03 -6.53 -13.82
N TRP A 74 16.08 -5.62 -13.64
CA TRP A 74 15.90 -4.86 -12.41
C TRP A 74 14.70 -5.37 -11.62
N ALA A 75 14.74 -5.18 -10.31
CA ALA A 75 13.66 -5.47 -9.38
C ALA A 75 13.14 -4.16 -8.79
N ARG A 76 11.82 -3.94 -8.86
CA ARG A 76 11.16 -2.88 -8.10
C ARG A 76 10.95 -3.36 -6.68
N VAL A 77 11.54 -2.66 -5.73
CA VAL A 77 11.58 -3.08 -4.33
C VAL A 77 11.12 -1.99 -3.39
N THR A 78 10.62 -2.42 -2.24
CA THR A 78 10.40 -1.58 -1.06
C THR A 78 11.22 -2.13 0.10
N LEU A 79 11.95 -1.25 0.75
CA LEU A 79 12.71 -1.54 1.97
C LEU A 79 11.74 -1.79 3.13
N LEU A 80 11.90 -2.93 3.81
CA LEU A 80 11.00 -3.29 4.92
C LEU A 80 11.19 -2.40 6.15
N GLU A 81 12.39 -1.87 6.37
CA GLU A 81 12.71 -1.02 7.53
C GLU A 81 12.26 0.43 7.34
N SER A 82 12.49 1.00 6.16
CA SER A 82 12.27 2.44 5.91
C SER A 82 11.05 2.75 5.03
N GLY A 83 10.47 1.75 4.34
CA GLY A 83 9.41 1.96 3.34
C GLY A 83 9.91 2.61 2.05
N ALA A 84 11.20 2.93 1.93
CA ALA A 84 11.75 3.53 0.73
C ALA A 84 11.61 2.58 -0.48
N THR A 85 11.21 3.14 -1.62
CA THR A 85 10.91 2.39 -2.84
C THR A 85 11.78 2.84 -4.01
N GLY A 86 12.21 1.88 -4.84
CA GLY A 86 12.96 2.12 -6.07
C GLY A 86 13.34 0.82 -6.77
N TRP A 87 14.41 0.88 -7.57
CA TRP A 87 14.87 -0.22 -8.42
C TRP A 87 16.30 -0.63 -8.11
N MET A 88 16.57 -1.93 -7.99
CA MET A 88 17.93 -2.47 -7.91
C MET A 88 18.14 -3.57 -8.95
N ASP A 89 19.40 -3.84 -9.27
CA ASP A 89 19.76 -4.96 -10.15
C ASP A 89 19.34 -6.29 -9.49
N ALA A 90 18.47 -7.04 -10.18
CA ALA A 90 17.84 -8.23 -9.65
C ALA A 90 18.83 -9.37 -9.38
N ARG A 91 20.00 -9.37 -10.03
CA ARG A 91 21.02 -10.42 -9.83
C ARG A 91 21.61 -10.45 -8.43
N TYR A 92 21.40 -9.38 -7.66
CA TYR A 92 21.87 -9.27 -6.28
C TYR A 92 20.81 -9.67 -5.24
N LEU A 93 19.68 -10.20 -5.69
CA LEU A 93 18.65 -10.76 -4.82
C LEU A 93 18.79 -12.28 -4.76
N ARG A 94 18.64 -12.83 -3.55
CA ARG A 94 18.50 -14.27 -3.34
C ARG A 94 17.26 -14.58 -2.49
N ASN A 95 16.87 -15.85 -2.49
CA ASN A 95 15.89 -16.35 -1.53
C ASN A 95 16.40 -16.09 -0.10
N PRO A 96 15.49 -15.80 0.85
CA PRO A 96 15.83 -15.58 2.24
C PRO A 96 16.70 -16.69 2.84
#